data_AF-A0A837DAS6-F1
#
_entry.id   AF-A0A837DAS6-F1
#
_cell.length_a   1.000
_cell.length_b   1.000
_cell.length_c   1.000
_cell.angle_alpha   90.00
_cell.angle_beta   90.00
_cell.angle_gamma   90.00
#
_symmetry.space_group_name_H-M   'P 1'
#
loop_
_entity.id
_entity.type
_entity.pdbx_description
1 polymer ?
#
loop_
_entity_poly.entity_id
_entity_poly.type
_entity_poly.pdbx_seq_one_letter_code
_entity_poly.pdbx_strand_id
1 'polypeptide(L)'
;MRGRGLRRPLPAGDLPDYGLYLGGSALRKRHEPSLTWPHDWVFWRDGLLPKDWGLTARRLLDLHERARAGQAVEIACHGGLGRTGTALASLATLSGLSSRAAVRWTRDHYHRRAVEMPWQRLYVSWFARHVAGKRAEK
;
A
#
# COMPACT_ATOMS: atom_id res chain seq x y z
N MET A 1 2.00 4.61 10.17
CA MET A 1 2.13 4.25 8.74
C MET A 1 1.89 5.50 7.88
N ARG A 2 2.75 5.74 6.89
CA ARG A 2 2.67 6.89 5.97
C ARG A 2 2.52 6.43 4.52
N GLY A 3 1.54 6.98 3.79
CA GLY A 3 1.44 6.84 2.34
C GLY A 3 2.19 7.95 1.61
N ARG A 4 2.95 7.64 0.55
CA ARG A 4 3.70 8.66 -0.23
C ARG A 4 3.69 8.39 -1.73
N GLY A 5 3.94 9.44 -2.51
CA GLY A 5 4.37 9.36 -3.91
C GLY A 5 5.87 9.63 -4.03
N LEU A 6 6.64 8.70 -4.59
CA LEU A 6 8.10 8.79 -4.74
C LEU A 6 8.55 9.97 -5.61
N ARG A 7 7.68 10.51 -6.47
CA ARG A 7 7.96 11.74 -7.23
C ARG A 7 8.00 13.00 -6.38
N ARG A 8 7.47 12.95 -5.16
CA ARG A 8 7.49 14.07 -4.21
C ARG A 8 8.75 13.97 -3.34
N PRO A 9 9.32 15.11 -2.91
CA PRO A 9 10.43 15.11 -1.97
C PRO A 9 10.04 14.35 -0.69
N LEU A 10 11.06 13.89 0.05
CA LEU A 10 10.83 13.34 1.37
C LEU A 10 10.18 14.42 2.24
N PRO A 11 9.09 14.10 2.95
CA PRO A 11 8.50 15.05 3.88
C PRO A 11 9.49 15.32 5.02
N ALA A 12 9.42 16.52 5.62
CA ALA A 12 10.18 16.84 6.81
C ALA A 12 9.84 15.88 7.96
N GLY A 13 10.83 15.63 8.83
CA GLY A 13 10.72 14.73 9.98
C GLY A 13 11.49 13.42 9.78
N ASP A 14 11.18 12.46 10.65
CA ASP A 14 11.94 11.20 10.72
C ASP A 14 11.78 10.33 9.46
N LEU A 15 12.87 9.67 9.12
CA LEU A 15 12.90 8.63 8.11
C LEU A 15 12.10 7.41 8.60
N PRO A 16 11.48 6.65 7.68
CA PRO A 16 10.78 5.44 8.08
C PRO A 16 11.78 4.34 8.51
N ASP A 17 11.41 3.57 9.52
CA ASP A 17 12.14 2.37 9.95
C ASP A 17 12.08 1.27 8.88
N TYR A 18 10.98 1.24 8.10
CA TYR A 18 10.79 0.27 7.03
C TYR A 18 9.88 0.81 5.91
N GLY A 19 10.22 0.51 4.65
CA GLY A 19 9.46 0.90 3.46
C GLY A 19 8.92 -0.27 2.65
N LEU A 20 7.71 -0.11 2.09
CA LEU A 20 7.19 -0.99 1.05
C LEU A 20 6.89 -0.20 -0.23
N TYR A 21 7.60 -0.52 -1.31
CA TYR A 21 7.52 0.21 -2.56
C TYR A 21 6.81 -0.56 -3.67
N LEU A 22 5.81 0.09 -4.28
CA LEU A 22 4.93 -0.49 -5.27
C LEU A 22 5.31 0.05 -6.66
N GLY A 23 6.03 -0.76 -7.44
CA GLY A 23 6.64 -0.30 -8.67
C GLY A 23 7.04 -1.39 -9.64
N GLY A 24 7.23 -1.00 -10.91
CA GLY A 24 7.94 -1.82 -11.88
C GLY A 24 9.45 -1.56 -11.83
N SER A 25 10.22 -2.31 -12.62
CA SER A 25 11.69 -2.28 -12.62
C SER A 25 12.29 -0.90 -12.87
N ALA A 26 11.69 -0.09 -13.76
CA ALA A 26 12.16 1.26 -14.04
C ALA A 26 12.03 2.20 -12.83
N LEU A 27 10.90 2.12 -12.10
CA LEU A 27 10.69 2.91 -10.89
C LEU A 27 11.65 2.49 -9.78
N ARG A 28 11.85 1.17 -9.63
CA ARG A 28 12.83 0.61 -8.70
C ARG A 28 14.23 1.14 -8.99
N LYS A 29 14.73 0.96 -10.22
CA LYS A 29 16.06 1.43 -10.62
C LYS A 29 16.28 2.91 -10.35
N ARG A 30 15.24 3.74 -10.56
CA ARG A 30 15.31 5.18 -10.32
C ARG A 30 15.42 5.55 -8.84
N HIS A 31 14.73 4.84 -7.96
CA HIS A 31 14.60 5.25 -6.55
C HIS A 31 15.43 4.42 -5.57
N GLU A 32 15.83 3.19 -5.90
CA GLU A 32 16.64 2.32 -5.03
C GLU A 32 17.81 3.06 -4.37
N PRO A 33 18.64 3.85 -5.09
CA PRO A 33 19.81 4.49 -4.49
C PRO A 33 19.48 5.54 -3.43
N SER A 34 18.25 6.06 -3.42
CA SER A 34 17.79 7.10 -2.47
C SER A 34 17.12 6.53 -1.21
N LEU A 35 16.90 5.21 -1.17
CA LEU A 35 16.17 4.54 -0.10
C LEU A 35 17.17 3.90 0.87
N THR A 36 17.64 4.69 1.84
CA THR A 36 18.73 4.32 2.76
C THR A 36 18.27 3.50 3.99
N TRP A 37 16.99 3.18 4.09
CA TRP A 37 16.39 2.39 5.17
C TRP A 37 15.94 1.00 4.67
N PRO A 38 15.72 0.03 5.57
CA PRO A 38 15.21 -1.29 5.20
C PRO A 38 13.92 -1.20 4.39
N HIS A 39 13.84 -1.90 3.26
CA HIS A 39 12.65 -1.88 2.43
C HIS A 39 12.51 -3.08 1.51
N ASP A 40 11.29 -3.33 1.07
CA ASP A 40 10.97 -4.30 0.03
C ASP A 40 10.26 -3.64 -1.16
N TRP A 41 10.37 -4.30 -2.32
CA TRP A 41 9.63 -3.95 -3.53
C TRP A 41 8.58 -5.00 -3.88
N VAL A 42 7.40 -4.51 -4.23
CA VAL A 42 6.35 -5.32 -4.86
C VAL A 42 6.23 -4.91 -6.31
N PHE A 43 6.33 -5.89 -7.20
CA PHE A 43 6.16 -5.65 -8.62
C PHE A 43 4.68 -5.33 -8.93
N TRP A 44 4.42 -4.04 -9.13
CA TRP A 44 3.09 -3.50 -9.39
C TRP A 44 3.17 -2.45 -10.49
N ARG A 45 2.83 -2.87 -11.71
CA ARG A 45 2.84 -2.00 -12.89
C ARG A 45 1.90 -0.81 -12.71
N ASP A 46 2.28 0.32 -13.29
CA ASP A 46 1.49 1.54 -13.15
C ASP A 46 0.11 1.40 -13.79
N GLY A 47 -0.89 2.00 -13.15
CA GLY A 47 -2.29 1.88 -13.56
C GLY A 47 -2.87 0.45 -13.51
N LEU A 48 -2.12 -0.58 -13.12
CA LEU A 48 -2.56 -1.98 -13.18
C LEU A 48 -2.75 -2.59 -11.79
N LEU A 49 -2.92 -3.92 -11.74
CA LEU A 49 -2.98 -4.75 -10.53
C LEU A 49 -1.60 -5.33 -10.20
N PRO A 50 -1.37 -5.80 -8.96
CA PRO A 50 -0.13 -6.47 -8.63
C PRO A 50 0.05 -7.72 -9.48
N LYS A 51 1.29 -8.06 -9.85
CA LYS A 51 1.56 -9.27 -10.62
C LYS A 51 1.26 -10.53 -9.81
N ASP A 52 1.60 -10.51 -8.52
CA ASP A 52 1.31 -11.59 -7.57
C ASP A 52 0.46 -11.03 -6.43
N TRP A 53 -0.79 -11.45 -6.39
CA TRP A 53 -1.78 -10.93 -5.43
C TRP A 53 -1.51 -11.43 -4.01
N GLY A 54 -1.09 -12.69 -3.87
CA GLY A 54 -0.83 -13.35 -2.59
C GLY A 54 0.48 -12.90 -1.95
N LEU A 55 1.53 -12.73 -2.74
CA LEU A 55 2.77 -12.09 -2.27
C LEU A 55 2.52 -10.65 -1.84
N THR A 56 1.79 -9.88 -2.65
CA THR A 56 1.44 -8.50 -2.31
C THR A 56 0.65 -8.44 -1.00
N ALA A 57 -0.33 -9.33 -0.83
CA ALA A 57 -1.13 -9.38 0.39
C ALA A 57 -0.27 -9.67 1.62
N ARG A 58 0.64 -10.65 1.53
CA ARG A 58 1.59 -10.97 2.61
C ARG A 58 2.45 -9.77 2.97
N ARG A 59 3.03 -9.08 1.98
CA ARG A 59 3.84 -7.88 2.23
C ARG A 59 3.07 -6.73 2.84
N LEU A 60 1.80 -6.55 2.48
CA LEU A 60 0.93 -5.56 3.12
C LEU A 60 0.65 -5.92 4.57
N LEU A 61 0.38 -7.19 4.87
CA LEU A 61 0.20 -7.65 6.25
C LEU A 61 1.48 -7.46 7.07
N ASP A 62 2.64 -7.88 6.56
CA ASP A 62 3.94 -7.70 7.23
C ASP A 62 4.16 -6.22 7.57
N LEU A 63 3.88 -5.33 6.63
CA LEU A 63 3.97 -3.88 6.84
C LEU A 63 2.98 -3.39 7.90
N HIS A 64 1.77 -3.93 7.93
CA HIS A 64 0.75 -3.58 8.93
C HIS A 64 1.17 -4.02 10.34
N GLU A 65 1.69 -5.24 10.49
CA GLU A 65 2.16 -5.74 11.78
C GLU A 65 3.37 -4.94 12.30
N ARG A 66 4.30 -4.54 11.42
CA ARG A 66 5.38 -3.62 11.77
C ARG A 66 4.85 -2.28 12.28
N ALA A 67 3.84 -1.73 11.61
CA ALA A 67 3.18 -0.50 12.06
C ALA A 67 2.50 -0.67 13.43
N ARG A 68 1.86 -1.82 13.67
CA ARG A 68 1.20 -2.15 14.95
C ARG A 68 2.23 -2.29 16.07
N ALA A 69 3.41 -2.81 15.78
CA ALA A 69 4.54 -2.90 16.70
C ALA A 69 5.25 -1.55 16.97
N GLY A 70 4.73 -0.43 16.44
CA GLY A 70 5.25 0.91 16.69
C GLY A 70 6.29 1.40 15.69
N GLN A 71 6.64 0.62 14.66
CA GLN A 71 7.59 1.07 13.64
C GLN A 71 6.99 2.16 12.73
N ALA A 72 7.77 3.19 12.45
CA ALA A 72 7.46 4.21 11.47
C ALA A 72 7.56 3.62 10.05
N VAL A 73 6.48 3.05 9.55
CA VAL A 73 6.49 2.43 8.22
C VAL A 73 5.98 3.34 7.10
N GLU A 74 6.56 3.20 5.91
CA GLU A 74 6.16 3.88 4.68
C GLU A 74 5.62 2.91 3.62
N ILE A 75 4.58 3.34 2.90
CA ILE A 75 4.14 2.71 1.65
C ILE A 75 4.09 3.72 0.53
N ALA A 76 4.74 3.43 -0.60
CA ALA A 76 4.79 4.39 -1.70
C ALA A 76 4.79 3.77 -3.09
N CYS A 77 4.23 4.51 -4.04
CA CYS A 77 4.35 4.26 -5.48
C CYS A 77 4.82 5.54 -6.16
N HIS A 78 4.88 5.61 -7.49
CA HIS A 78 5.35 6.82 -8.17
C HIS A 78 4.54 8.08 -7.80
N GLY A 79 3.22 8.02 -8.00
CA GLY A 79 2.31 9.17 -7.81
C GLY A 79 1.70 9.27 -6.41
N GLY A 80 1.69 8.19 -5.64
CA GLY A 80 1.05 8.12 -4.34
C GLY A 80 -0.48 8.08 -4.38
N LEU A 81 -1.12 7.73 -5.50
CA LEU A 81 -2.58 7.81 -5.63
C LEU A 81 -3.21 6.44 -5.87
N GLY A 82 -3.01 5.86 -7.05
CA GLY A 82 -3.60 4.57 -7.43
C GLY A 82 -3.09 3.42 -6.58
N ARG A 83 -1.84 2.98 -6.79
CA ARG A 83 -1.25 1.81 -6.12
C ARG A 83 -1.17 1.99 -4.60
N THR A 84 -0.63 3.11 -4.13
CA THR A 84 -0.58 3.44 -2.70
C THR A 84 -1.98 3.46 -2.09
N GLY A 85 -2.93 4.15 -2.72
CA GLY A 85 -4.32 4.19 -2.23
C GLY A 85 -4.99 2.83 -2.25
N THR A 86 -4.69 1.98 -3.24
CA THR A 86 -5.21 0.60 -3.30
C THR A 86 -4.70 -0.23 -2.13
N ALA A 87 -3.40 -0.14 -1.84
CA ALA A 87 -2.80 -0.83 -0.71
C ALA A 87 -3.34 -0.33 0.64
N LEU A 88 -3.48 0.98 0.83
CA LEU A 88 -4.08 1.57 2.03
C LEU A 88 -5.54 1.14 2.20
N ALA A 89 -6.32 1.13 1.12
CA ALA A 89 -7.70 0.64 1.15
C ALA A 89 -7.77 -0.85 1.50
N SER A 90 -6.88 -1.69 0.95
CA SER A 90 -6.78 -3.10 1.36
C SER A 90 -6.51 -3.23 2.85
N LEU A 91 -5.55 -2.48 3.40
CA LEU A 91 -5.24 -2.49 4.83
C LEU A 91 -6.41 -2.01 5.70
N ALA A 92 -7.17 -1.00 5.26
CA ALA A 92 -8.34 -0.52 5.99
C ALA A 92 -9.45 -1.57 6.13
N THR A 93 -9.50 -2.59 5.25
CA THR A 93 -10.45 -3.72 5.41
C THR A 93 -10.13 -4.60 6.63
N LEU A 94 -8.89 -4.59 7.12
CA LEU A 94 -8.50 -5.32 8.33
C LEU A 94 -9.18 -4.77 9.58
N SER A 95 -9.71 -3.55 9.53
CA SER A 95 -10.52 -2.95 10.60
C SER A 95 -12.01 -3.33 10.53
N GLY A 96 -12.38 -4.32 9.70
CA GLY A 96 -13.77 -4.77 9.54
C GLY A 96 -14.59 -3.98 8.52
N LEU A 97 -13.98 -3.01 7.82
CA LEU A 97 -14.66 -2.27 6.76
C LEU A 97 -14.89 -3.15 5.53
N SER A 98 -16.08 -3.02 4.91
CA SER A 98 -16.32 -3.56 3.57
C SER A 98 -15.35 -2.94 2.55
N SER A 99 -15.07 -3.62 1.44
CA SER A 99 -14.13 -3.09 0.43
C SER A 99 -14.54 -1.71 -0.10
N ARG A 100 -15.85 -1.47 -0.28
CA ARG A 100 -16.37 -0.15 -0.66
C ARG A 100 -16.15 0.90 0.42
N ALA A 101 -16.43 0.56 1.68
CA ALA A 101 -16.22 1.46 2.81
C ALA A 101 -14.74 1.79 3.01
N ALA A 102 -13.84 0.82 2.83
CA ALA A 102 -12.40 1.00 2.93
C ALA A 102 -11.85 1.94 1.84
N VAL A 103 -12.35 1.83 0.60
CA VAL A 103 -12.00 2.77 -0.48
C VAL A 103 -12.48 4.19 -0.15
N ARG A 104 -13.72 4.34 0.35
CA ARG A 104 -14.24 5.64 0.78
C ARG A 104 -13.40 6.23 1.89
N TRP A 105 -13.15 5.46 2.95
CA TRP A 105 -12.34 5.87 4.09
C TRP A 105 -10.95 6.33 3.64
N THR A 106 -10.31 5.60 2.72
CA THR A 106 -8.99 5.98 2.17
C THR A 106 -9.07 7.29 1.39
N ARG A 107 -10.16 7.54 0.65
CA ARG A 107 -10.33 8.81 -0.07
C ARG A 107 -10.51 9.99 0.88
N ASP A 108 -11.18 9.76 2.00
CA ASP A 108 -11.46 10.78 3.01
C ASP A 108 -10.21 11.09 3.87
N HIS A 109 -9.42 10.08 4.22
CA HIS A 109 -8.31 10.22 5.18
C HIS A 109 -6.92 10.29 4.56
N TYR A 110 -6.76 9.88 3.30
CA TYR A 110 -5.46 9.90 2.62
C TYR A 110 -5.46 10.85 1.41
N HIS A 111 -6.30 10.57 0.40
CA HIS A 111 -6.37 11.43 -0.77
C HIS A 111 -7.66 11.19 -1.55
N ARG A 112 -8.42 12.23 -1.90
CA ARG A 112 -9.71 12.14 -2.60
C ARG A 112 -9.69 11.30 -3.89
N ARG A 113 -8.54 11.29 -4.58
CA ARG A 113 -8.29 10.50 -5.80
C ARG A 113 -7.68 9.10 -5.57
N ALA A 114 -7.57 8.63 -4.34
CA ALA A 114 -7.06 7.30 -4.04
C ALA A 114 -7.89 6.21 -4.74
N VAL A 115 -7.23 5.10 -5.12
CA VAL A 115 -7.84 4.02 -5.91
C VAL A 115 -8.38 4.58 -7.23
N GLU A 116 -7.43 4.97 -8.09
CA GLU A 116 -7.67 5.73 -9.31
C GLU A 116 -8.46 4.91 -10.33
N MET A 117 -8.12 3.63 -10.48
CA MET A 117 -8.68 2.81 -11.55
C MET A 117 -9.81 1.90 -11.05
N PRO A 118 -10.88 1.69 -11.83
CA PRO A 118 -11.97 0.81 -11.44
C PRO A 118 -11.54 -0.61 -11.04
N TRP A 119 -10.60 -1.20 -11.79
CA TRP A 119 -10.10 -2.54 -11.49
C TRP A 119 -9.25 -2.61 -10.22
N GLN A 120 -8.64 -1.52 -9.75
CA GLN A 120 -7.94 -1.52 -8.45
C GLN A 120 -8.87 -1.87 -7.29
N ARG A 121 -10.17 -1.55 -7.41
CA ARG A 121 -11.18 -1.98 -6.44
C ARG A 121 -11.34 -3.51 -6.40
N LEU A 122 -11.04 -4.22 -7.49
CA LEU A 122 -11.07 -5.69 -7.52
C LEU A 122 -10.02 -6.26 -6.58
N TYR A 123 -8.82 -5.67 -6.53
CA TYR A 123 -7.79 -6.11 -5.59
C TYR A 123 -8.20 -5.86 -4.14
N VAL A 124 -8.82 -4.71 -3.84
CA VAL A 124 -9.34 -4.42 -2.48
C VAL A 124 -10.41 -5.44 -2.08
N SER A 125 -11.38 -5.70 -2.96
CA SER A 125 -12.43 -6.70 -2.72
C SER A 125 -11.87 -8.11 -2.55
N TRP A 126 -10.91 -8.49 -3.39
CA TRP A 126 -10.25 -9.79 -3.26
C TRP A 126 -9.47 -9.90 -1.96
N PHE A 127 -8.72 -8.85 -1.58
CA PHE A 127 -7.96 -8.83 -0.33
C PHE A 127 -8.90 -8.97 0.87
N ALA A 128 -9.99 -8.20 0.92
CA ALA A 128 -10.99 -8.30 1.98
C ALA A 128 -11.52 -9.73 2.13
N ARG A 129 -11.88 -10.37 1.01
CA ARG A 129 -12.43 -11.73 1.01
C ARG A 129 -11.42 -12.79 1.44
N HIS A 130 -10.18 -12.72 0.96
CA HIS A 130 -9.21 -13.81 1.13
C HIS A 130 -8.28 -13.63 2.33
N VAL A 131 -8.17 -12.41 2.85
CA VAL A 131 -7.26 -12.06 3.94
C VAL A 131 -8.02 -11.63 5.18
N ALA A 132 -8.89 -10.61 5.07
CA ALA A 132 -9.64 -10.11 6.22
C ALA A 132 -10.68 -11.14 6.69
N GLY A 133 -11.37 -11.81 5.75
CA GLY A 133 -12.31 -12.89 6.06
C GLY A 133 -11.67 -14.02 6.88
N LYS A 134 -10.48 -14.48 6.47
CA LYS A 134 -9.74 -15.53 7.19
C LYS A 134 -9.27 -15.14 8.59
N ARG A 135 -9.15 -13.84 8.89
CA ARG A 135 -8.79 -13.35 10.23
C ARG A 135 -10.00 -13.23 11.16
N ALA A 136 -11.21 -13.08 10.63
CA ALA A 136 -12.42 -13.02 11.46
C ALA A 136 -12.91 -14.41 11.90
N GLU A 137 -12.52 -15.47 11.17
CA GLU A 137 -12.87 -16.86 11.45
C GLU A 137 -11.90 -17.55 12.43
N LYS A 138 -10.82 -16.88 12.83
CA LYS A 138 -9.73 -17.45 13.63
C LYS A 138 -9.57 -16.70 14.95
#